data_AF-T0JTB3-F1
#
_entry.id   AF-T0JTB3-F1
#
_cell.length_a   1.000
_cell.length_b   1.000
_cell.length_c   1.000
_cell.angle_alpha   90.00
_cell.angle_beta   90.00
_cell.angle_gamma   90.00
#
_symmetry.space_group_name_H-M   'P 1'
#
loop_
_entity.id
_entity.type
_entity.pdbx_description
1 polymer ?
#
loop_
_entity_poly.entity_id
_entity_poly.type
_entity_poly.pdbx_seq_one_letter_code
_entity_poly.pdbx_strand_id
1 'polypeptide(L)'
;MARFYFFLWLRWAVRLTLCSVAFAALFSFVVTFYIYVSQGMSALDRYIIQALLEVFIFWFALFLNATLLLALFRGMKYLFNTCIYGYKLTLLSCDAKEELKAIGYGDLLRVWRKWFMLMIWLVGSFMIISLVFTYLFSTYSGVFEWFNIYWLYLFILASGYISFIFMSARCKRVKVSRC
;
A
#
# COMPACT_ATOMS: atom_id res chain seq x y z
N MET A 1 -2.12 17.91 -16.00
CA MET A 1 -1.41 17.37 -14.82
C MET A 1 -2.35 16.66 -13.84
N ALA A 2 -3.43 17.27 -13.34
CA ALA A 2 -4.32 16.62 -12.35
C ALA A 2 -4.87 15.24 -12.79
N ARG A 3 -5.34 15.11 -14.05
CA ARG A 3 -5.80 13.82 -14.61
C ARG A 3 -4.72 12.74 -14.56
N PHE A 4 -3.46 13.10 -14.85
CA PHE A 4 -2.33 12.17 -14.78
C PHE A 4 -2.13 11.63 -13.36
N TYR A 5 -2.08 12.51 -12.35
CA TYR A 5 -1.93 12.09 -10.95
C TYR A 5 -3.09 11.25 -10.46
N PHE A 6 -4.33 11.57 -10.89
CA PHE A 6 -5.50 10.77 -10.56
C PHE A 6 -5.43 9.35 -11.13
N PHE A 7 -5.11 9.20 -12.43
CA PHE A 7 -4.99 7.87 -13.04
C PHE A 7 -3.78 7.09 -12.51
N LEU A 8 -2.66 7.78 -12.23
CA LEU A 8 -1.50 7.19 -11.57
C LEU A 8 -1.88 6.62 -10.21
N TRP A 9 -2.56 7.42 -9.38
CA TRP A 9 -3.03 7.02 -8.07
C TRP A 9 -4.04 5.88 -8.15
N LEU A 10 -5.04 5.96 -9.02
CA LEU A 10 -6.06 4.93 -9.15
C LEU A 10 -5.44 3.57 -9.52
N ARG A 11 -4.54 3.55 -10.51
CA ARG A 11 -3.84 2.34 -10.93
C ARG A 11 -2.94 1.79 -9.83
N TRP A 12 -2.28 2.67 -9.08
CA TRP A 12 -1.49 2.30 -7.92
C TRP A 12 -2.34 1.71 -6.80
N ALA A 13 -3.44 2.37 -6.44
CA ALA A 13 -4.35 1.97 -5.37
C ALA A 13 -4.97 0.60 -5.64
N VAL A 14 -5.52 0.39 -6.85
CA VAL A 14 -6.07 -0.90 -7.28
C VAL A 14 -5.01 -2.00 -7.26
N ARG A 15 -3.79 -1.68 -7.67
CA ARG A 15 -2.71 -2.68 -7.64
C ARG A 15 -2.27 -2.98 -6.21
N LEU A 16 -2.20 -1.97 -5.35
CA LEU A 16 -1.83 -2.11 -3.95
C LEU A 16 -2.84 -3.00 -3.22
N THR A 17 -4.14 -2.73 -3.38
CA THR A 17 -5.23 -3.53 -2.81
C THR A 17 -5.14 -4.97 -3.30
N LEU A 18 -5.12 -5.19 -4.62
CA LEU A 18 -5.11 -6.54 -5.18
C LEU A 18 -3.87 -7.33 -4.77
N CYS A 19 -2.67 -6.73 -4.85
CA CYS A 19 -1.45 -7.43 -4.46
C CYS A 19 -1.40 -7.75 -2.97
N SER A 20 -1.77 -6.81 -2.09
CA SER A 20 -1.75 -7.05 -0.65
C SER A 20 -2.77 -8.13 -0.24
N VAL A 21 -4.02 -8.02 -0.71
CA VAL A 21 -5.08 -8.99 -0.43
C VAL A 21 -4.74 -10.37 -0.99
N ALA A 22 -4.24 -10.46 -2.24
CA ALA A 22 -3.90 -11.74 -2.85
C ALA A 22 -2.74 -12.44 -2.11
N PHE A 23 -1.68 -11.70 -1.75
CA PHE A 23 -0.59 -12.28 -0.98
C PHE A 23 -1.01 -12.66 0.44
N ALA A 24 -1.84 -11.85 1.09
CA ALA A 24 -2.35 -12.16 2.43
C ALA A 24 -3.23 -13.42 2.42
N ALA A 25 -4.10 -13.56 1.41
CA ALA A 25 -4.93 -14.73 1.22
C ALA A 25 -4.07 -15.98 0.95
N LEU A 26 -3.06 -15.87 0.10
CA LEU A 26 -2.15 -17.00 -0.20
C LEU A 26 -1.39 -17.44 1.04
N PHE A 27 -0.77 -16.52 1.79
CA PHE A 27 -0.01 -16.88 2.99
C PHE A 27 -0.92 -17.42 4.09
N SER A 28 -2.10 -16.82 4.29
CA SER A 28 -3.07 -17.33 5.26
C SER A 28 -3.54 -18.73 4.88
N PHE A 29 -3.85 -18.96 3.60
CA PHE A 29 -4.24 -20.28 3.11
C PHE A 29 -3.15 -21.33 3.35
N VAL A 30 -1.89 -21.02 3.07
CA VAL A 30 -0.76 -21.93 3.31
C VAL A 30 -0.64 -22.30 4.78
N VAL A 31 -0.77 -21.33 5.70
CA VAL A 31 -0.70 -21.58 7.15
C VAL A 31 -1.91 -22.40 7.63
N THR A 32 -3.12 -22.04 7.21
CA THR A 32 -4.34 -22.80 7.55
C THR A 32 -4.26 -24.23 7.04
N PHE A 33 -3.78 -24.43 5.80
CA PHE A 33 -3.59 -25.74 5.20
C PHE A 33 -2.53 -26.55 5.96
N TYR A 34 -1.41 -25.93 6.34
CA TYR A 34 -0.39 -26.57 7.16
C TYR A 34 -0.95 -27.04 8.51
N ILE A 35 -1.73 -26.19 9.18
CA ILE A 35 -2.39 -26.54 10.45
C ILE A 35 -3.34 -27.72 10.25
N TYR A 36 -4.15 -27.71 9.19
CA TYR A 36 -5.06 -28.81 8.88
C TYR A 36 -4.34 -30.15 8.66
N VAL A 37 -3.24 -30.13 7.89
CA VAL A 37 -2.41 -31.32 7.65
C VAL A 37 -1.75 -31.80 8.95
N SER A 38 -1.23 -30.87 9.77
CA SER A 38 -0.58 -31.21 11.05
C SER A 38 -1.52 -31.85 12.07
N GLN A 39 -2.83 -31.58 11.96
CA GLN A 39 -3.87 -32.21 12.80
C GLN A 39 -4.40 -33.53 12.24
N GLY A 40 -3.76 -34.10 11.22
CA GLY A 40 -4.07 -35.44 10.72
C GLY A 40 -5.18 -35.49 9.68
N MET A 41 -5.56 -34.36 9.08
CA MET A 41 -6.56 -34.29 7.98
C MET A 41 -7.88 -34.98 8.31
N SER A 42 -8.42 -34.69 9.50
CA SER A 42 -9.75 -35.16 9.91
C SER A 42 -10.81 -34.83 8.85
N ALA A 43 -11.81 -35.70 8.71
CA ALA A 43 -12.92 -35.51 7.76
C ALA A 43 -13.55 -34.12 7.94
N LEU A 44 -13.82 -33.42 6.84
CA LEU A 44 -14.34 -32.06 6.83
C LEU A 44 -15.80 -32.03 7.31
N ASP A 45 -15.97 -31.92 8.62
CA ASP A 45 -17.26 -31.61 9.24
C ASP A 45 -17.44 -30.08 9.40
N ARG A 46 -18.69 -29.64 9.61
CA ARG A 46 -19.05 -28.23 9.76
C ARG A 46 -18.23 -27.53 10.83
N TYR A 47 -17.95 -28.19 11.94
CA TYR A 47 -17.13 -27.66 13.03
C TYR A 47 -15.67 -27.43 12.61
N ILE A 48 -15.09 -28.36 11.83
CA ILE A 48 -13.72 -28.27 11.35
C ILE A 48 -13.60 -27.16 10.30
N ILE A 49 -14.58 -27.03 9.40
CA ILE A 49 -14.62 -25.93 8.42
C ILE A 49 -14.67 -24.57 9.13
N GLN A 50 -15.50 -24.44 10.16
CA GLN A 50 -15.60 -23.19 10.93
C GLN A 50 -14.29 -22.87 11.65
N ALA A 51 -13.65 -23.85 12.29
CA ALA A 51 -12.35 -23.67 12.94
C ALA A 51 -11.26 -23.26 11.94
N LEU A 52 -11.19 -23.89 10.76
CA LEU A 52 -10.24 -23.51 9.71
C LEU A 52 -10.48 -22.10 9.18
N LEU A 53 -11.74 -21.67 9.10
CA LEU A 53 -12.11 -20.32 8.67
C LEU A 53 -11.67 -19.29 9.71
N GLU A 54 -11.86 -19.54 11.00
CA GLU A 54 -11.37 -18.67 12.08
C GLU A 54 -9.84 -18.53 12.06
N VAL A 55 -9.13 -19.65 11.89
CA VAL A 55 -7.67 -19.67 11.71
C VAL A 55 -7.27 -18.84 10.48
N PHE A 56 -7.97 -19.01 9.36
CA PHE A 56 -7.72 -18.25 8.14
C PHE A 56 -7.95 -16.74 8.33
N ILE A 57 -9.04 -16.32 8.98
CA ILE A 57 -9.33 -14.90 9.23
C ILE A 57 -8.24 -14.28 10.10
N PHE A 58 -7.83 -14.98 11.16
CA PHE A 58 -6.78 -14.51 12.06
C PHE A 58 -5.46 -14.28 11.33
N TRP A 59 -4.97 -15.29 10.61
CA TRP A 59 -3.71 -15.17 9.86
C TRP A 59 -3.82 -14.20 8.69
N PHE A 60 -4.99 -14.09 8.06
CA PHE A 60 -5.22 -13.13 6.99
C PHE A 60 -5.04 -11.70 7.49
N ALA A 61 -5.60 -11.34 8.65
CA ALA A 61 -5.44 -10.00 9.23
C ALA A 61 -3.97 -9.68 9.53
N LEU A 62 -3.21 -10.64 10.06
CA LEU A 62 -1.78 -10.50 10.31
C LEU A 62 -0.97 -10.33 9.02
N PHE A 63 -1.18 -11.24 8.05
CA PHE A 63 -0.46 -11.19 6.77
C PHE A 63 -0.84 -9.98 5.93
N LEU A 64 -2.05 -9.44 6.04
CA LEU A 64 -2.45 -8.23 5.34
C LEU A 64 -1.52 -7.05 5.67
N ASN A 65 -1.12 -6.89 6.93
CA ASN A 65 -0.19 -5.83 7.33
C ASN A 65 1.22 -6.02 6.73
N ALA A 66 1.75 -7.25 6.79
CA ALA A 66 3.08 -7.55 6.25
C ALA A 66 3.12 -7.45 4.71
N THR A 67 2.10 -7.98 4.05
CA THR A 67 1.99 -7.98 2.58
C THR A 67 1.68 -6.59 2.04
N LEU A 68 1.02 -5.72 2.82
CA LEU A 68 0.85 -4.31 2.47
C LEU A 68 2.20 -3.60 2.31
N LEU A 69 3.14 -3.81 3.24
CA LEU A 69 4.50 -3.24 3.15
C LEU A 69 5.23 -3.73 1.89
N LEU A 70 5.16 -5.04 1.61
CA LEU A 70 5.75 -5.62 0.40
C LEU A 70 5.09 -5.07 -0.87
N ALA A 71 3.77 -4.91 -0.87
CA ALA A 71 3.02 -4.36 -1.98
C ALA A 71 3.33 -2.87 -2.20
N LEU A 72 3.56 -2.08 -1.15
CA LEU A 72 4.01 -0.68 -1.25
C LEU A 72 5.38 -0.58 -1.93
N PHE A 73 6.34 -1.43 -1.54
CA PHE A 73 7.65 -1.48 -2.17
C PHE A 73 7.57 -1.90 -3.65
N ARG A 74 6.89 -3.01 -3.92
CA ARG A 74 6.75 -3.53 -5.28
C ARG A 74 5.95 -2.61 -6.18
N GLY A 75 4.93 -1.94 -5.64
CA GLY A 75 4.06 -1.02 -6.35
C GLY A 75 4.84 0.16 -6.94
N MET A 76 5.87 0.64 -6.24
CA MET A 76 6.66 1.78 -6.69
C MET A 76 7.38 1.53 -8.01
N LYS A 77 7.97 0.35 -8.21
CA LYS A 77 8.66 0.01 -9.46
C LYS A 77 7.74 0.14 -10.68
N TYR A 78 6.46 -0.19 -10.49
CA TYR A 78 5.48 -0.17 -11.56
C TYR A 78 5.02 1.25 -11.95
N LEU A 79 5.16 2.21 -11.04
CA LEU A 79 4.83 3.62 -11.31
C LEU A 79 5.79 4.24 -12.32
N PHE A 80 7.04 3.81 -12.31
CA PHE A 80 8.05 4.28 -13.24
C PHE A 80 7.96 3.52 -14.56
N ASN A 81 8.28 4.20 -15.66
CA ASN A 81 8.32 3.66 -17.03
C ASN A 81 6.99 3.12 -17.58
N THR A 82 5.87 3.34 -16.88
CA THR A 82 4.54 3.09 -17.42
C THR A 82 3.96 4.38 -17.96
N CYS A 83 3.50 4.37 -19.21
CA CYS A 83 2.81 5.52 -19.76
C CYS A 83 1.36 5.58 -19.22
N ILE A 84 0.97 6.73 -18.70
CA ILE A 84 -0.36 7.00 -18.16
C ILE A 84 -0.80 8.37 -18.69
N TYR A 85 -1.89 8.41 -19.44
CA TYR A 85 -2.47 9.66 -19.95
C TYR A 85 -1.46 10.56 -20.72
N GLY A 86 -0.54 9.95 -21.49
CA GLY A 86 0.49 10.68 -22.26
C GLY A 86 1.70 11.16 -21.45
N TYR A 87 1.82 10.75 -20.19
CA TYR A 87 2.96 11.08 -19.34
C TYR A 87 3.52 9.84 -18.65
N LYS A 88 4.81 9.86 -18.32
CA LYS A 88 5.49 8.81 -17.55
C LYS A 88 6.32 9.43 -16.44
N LEU A 89 6.45 8.70 -15.32
CA LEU A 89 7.45 9.01 -14.30
C LEU A 89 8.78 8.41 -14.73
N THR A 90 9.78 9.26 -14.93
CA THR A 90 11.17 8.86 -15.20
C THR A 90 12.06 9.19 -14.01
N LEU A 91 13.04 8.31 -13.81
CA LEU A 91 14.11 8.47 -12.83
C LEU A 91 15.34 9.02 -13.56
N LEU A 92 15.92 10.08 -13.04
CA LEU A 92 17.14 10.67 -13.57
C LEU A 92 18.37 9.97 -12.99
N SER A 93 19.46 9.92 -13.77
CA SER A 93 20.76 9.43 -13.35
C SER A 93 21.34 10.27 -12.20
N CYS A 94 22.43 9.80 -11.58
CA CYS A 94 23.09 10.52 -10.48
C CYS A 94 23.50 11.95 -10.86
N ASP A 95 23.78 12.21 -12.13
CA ASP A 95 24.16 13.51 -12.66
C ASP A 95 22.96 14.40 -13.04
N ALA A 96 21.73 13.92 -12.83
CA ALA A 96 20.47 14.58 -13.15
C ALA A 96 20.27 14.99 -14.63
N LYS A 97 21.16 14.55 -15.53
CA LYS A 97 21.17 14.92 -16.95
C LYS A 97 20.45 13.91 -17.84
N GLU A 98 20.46 12.63 -17.48
CA GLU A 98 19.95 11.55 -18.34
C GLU A 98 18.81 10.77 -17.69
N GLU A 99 17.83 10.37 -18.50
CA GLU A 99 16.74 9.48 -18.07
C GLU A 99 17.23 8.03 -18.04
N LEU A 100 17.02 7.34 -16.93
CA LEU A 100 17.33 5.92 -16.80
C LEU A 100 16.31 5.09 -17.61
N LYS A 101 16.77 4.43 -18.67
CA LYS A 101 15.94 3.56 -19.53
C LYS A 101 15.47 2.30 -18.80
N ALA A 102 16.32 1.70 -17.98
CA ALA A 102 16.01 0.52 -17.18
C ALA A 102 16.22 0.82 -15.69
N ILE A 103 15.18 0.63 -14.88
CA ILE A 103 15.20 0.94 -13.45
C ILE A 103 15.39 -0.36 -12.67
N GLY A 104 16.55 -0.50 -12.03
CA GLY A 104 16.84 -1.57 -11.08
C GLY A 104 16.16 -1.36 -9.73
N TYR A 105 16.06 -2.42 -8.92
CA TYR A 105 15.54 -2.31 -7.54
C TYR A 105 16.47 -1.49 -6.63
N GLY A 106 17.79 -1.54 -6.86
CA GLY A 106 18.79 -0.80 -6.09
C GLY A 106 18.62 0.73 -6.18
N ASP A 107 18.35 1.24 -7.37
CA ASP A 107 18.16 2.68 -7.60
C ASP A 107 16.87 3.19 -6.96
N LEU A 108 15.86 2.32 -6.91
CA LEU A 108 14.54 2.63 -6.36
C LEU A 108 14.58 2.78 -4.84
N LEU A 109 15.46 2.07 -4.13
CA LEU A 109 15.51 2.08 -2.65
C LEU A 109 15.69 3.48 -2.07
N ARG A 110 16.48 4.34 -2.72
CA ARG A 110 16.71 5.71 -2.23
C ARG A 110 15.45 6.58 -2.36
N VAL A 111 14.74 6.48 -3.48
CA VAL A 111 13.47 7.20 -3.69
C VAL A 111 12.38 6.60 -2.81
N TRP A 112 12.34 5.28 -2.71
CA TRP A 112 11.38 4.55 -1.91
C TRP A 112 11.43 4.94 -0.44
N ARG A 113 12.62 4.99 0.18
CA ARG A 113 12.75 5.40 1.59
C ARG A 113 12.20 6.81 1.83
N LYS A 114 12.50 7.76 0.94
CA LYS A 114 12.01 9.15 1.05
C LYS A 114 10.49 9.24 0.88
N TRP A 115 9.96 8.54 -0.11
CA TRP A 115 8.52 8.50 -0.36
C TRP A 115 7.77 7.77 0.76
N PHE A 116 8.30 6.65 1.26
CA PHE A 116 7.71 5.90 2.37
C PHE A 116 7.70 6.73 3.66
N MET A 117 8.78 7.46 3.95
CA MET A 117 8.80 8.41 5.06
C MET A 117 7.74 9.50 4.88
N LEU A 118 7.59 10.06 3.67
CA LEU A 118 6.53 11.03 3.38
C LEU A 118 5.13 10.45 3.61
N MET A 119 4.89 9.20 3.20
CA MET A 119 3.62 8.50 3.44
C MET A 119 3.32 8.40 4.93
N ILE A 120 4.29 8.01 5.75
CA ILE A 120 4.13 7.93 7.22
C ILE A 120 3.75 9.29 7.80
N TRP A 121 4.44 10.36 7.39
CA TRP A 121 4.12 11.73 7.84
C TRP A 121 2.70 12.14 7.45
N LEU A 122 2.28 11.87 6.21
CA LEU A 122 0.93 12.21 5.74
C LEU A 122 -0.15 11.40 6.47
N VAL A 123 0.06 10.10 6.68
CA VAL A 123 -0.88 9.27 7.46
C VAL A 123 -0.97 9.78 8.89
N GLY A 124 0.16 10.12 9.51
CA GLY A 124 0.19 10.74 10.84
C GLY A 124 -0.57 12.07 10.90
N SER A 125 -0.44 12.92 9.87
CA SER A 125 -1.24 14.14 9.76
C SER A 125 -2.74 13.86 9.63
N PHE A 126 -3.15 12.85 8.86
CA PHE A 126 -4.56 12.44 8.78
C PHE A 126 -5.09 11.91 10.10
N MET A 127 -4.27 11.18 10.87
CA MET A 127 -4.65 10.75 12.21
C MET A 127 -4.90 11.94 13.14
N ILE A 128 -4.03 12.95 13.13
CA ILE A 128 -4.23 14.18 13.92
C ILE A 128 -5.50 14.90 13.48
N ILE A 129 -5.75 15.04 12.18
CA ILE A 129 -6.97 15.67 11.66
C ILE A 129 -8.21 14.88 12.11
N SER A 130 -8.16 13.55 12.08
CA SER A 130 -9.27 12.70 12.55
C SER A 130 -9.53 12.85 14.05
N LEU A 131 -8.49 13.05 14.88
CA LEU A 131 -8.63 13.35 16.31
C LEU A 131 -9.37 14.66 16.54
N VAL A 132 -8.94 15.73 15.86
CA VAL A 132 -9.60 17.03 15.94
C VAL A 132 -11.06 16.94 15.49
N PHE A 133 -11.32 16.21 14.39
CA PHE A 133 -12.68 16.03 13.90
C PHE A 133 -13.56 15.25 14.88
N THR A 134 -13.03 14.18 15.48
CA THR A 134 -13.76 13.37 16.48
C THR A 134 -14.13 14.19 17.70
N TYR A 135 -13.20 15.05 18.17
CA TYR A 135 -13.42 15.95 19.30
C TYR A 135 -14.48 17.02 19.01
N LEU A 136 -14.53 17.55 17.79
CA LEU A 136 -15.46 18.62 17.43
C LEU A 136 -16.87 18.13 17.04
N PHE A 137 -16.98 16.94 16.45
CA PHE A 137 -18.22 16.50 15.79
C PHE A 137 -18.82 15.20 16.35
N SER A 138 -18.20 14.55 17.35
CA SER A 138 -18.72 13.31 17.91
C SER A 138 -18.73 13.29 19.43
N THR A 139 -19.47 12.34 20.00
CA THR A 139 -19.48 12.05 21.44
C THR A 139 -18.45 11.00 21.86
N TYR A 140 -17.62 10.51 20.94
CA TYR A 140 -16.59 9.52 21.25
C TYR A 140 -15.49 10.14 22.12
N SER A 141 -14.99 9.38 23.09
CA SER A 141 -13.96 9.85 24.02
C SER A 141 -12.57 9.90 23.39
N GLY A 142 -12.36 9.15 22.30
CA GLY A 142 -11.11 9.13 21.55
C GLY A 142 -11.23 8.47 20.18
N VAL A 143 -10.21 8.66 19.34
CA VAL A 143 -10.19 8.10 17.97
C VAL A 143 -10.15 6.58 17.97
N PHE A 144 -9.49 5.95 18.94
CA PHE A 144 -9.39 4.49 19.00
C PHE A 144 -10.73 3.77 19.24
N GLU A 145 -11.81 4.47 19.60
CA GLU A 145 -13.14 3.86 19.78
C GLU A 145 -13.79 3.48 18.46
N TRP A 146 -13.56 4.26 17.40
CA TRP A 146 -14.14 4.03 16.08
C TRP A 146 -13.09 3.74 14.99
N PHE A 147 -11.81 4.00 15.28
CA PHE A 147 -10.71 3.76 14.36
C PHE A 147 -10.42 2.27 14.20
N ASN A 148 -10.49 1.80 12.96
CA ASN A 148 -10.24 0.42 12.58
C ASN A 148 -9.15 0.37 11.49
N ILE A 149 -8.59 -0.81 11.23
CA ILE A 149 -7.61 -1.08 10.18
C ILE A 149 -8.06 -0.57 8.80
N TYR A 150 -9.37 -0.59 8.52
CA TYR A 150 -9.94 -0.08 7.28
C TYR A 150 -9.77 1.44 7.13
N TRP A 151 -9.86 2.21 8.22
CA TRP A 151 -9.62 3.65 8.22
C TRP A 151 -8.14 3.97 8.01
N LEU A 152 -7.26 3.23 8.68
CA LEU A 152 -5.82 3.33 8.44
C LEU A 152 -5.49 3.03 6.96
N TYR A 153 -6.11 1.99 6.40
CA TYR A 153 -5.94 1.64 4.99
C TYR A 153 -6.40 2.76 4.06
N LEU A 154 -7.55 3.38 4.35
CA LEU A 154 -8.05 4.53 3.60
C LEU A 154 -7.10 5.74 3.69
N PHE A 155 -6.52 6.02 4.86
CA PHE A 155 -5.51 7.07 5.02
C PHE A 155 -4.23 6.77 4.22
N ILE A 156 -3.82 5.50 4.13
CA ILE A 156 -2.71 5.08 3.26
C ILE A 156 -3.05 5.33 1.79
N LEU A 157 -4.26 5.00 1.34
CA LEU A 157 -4.66 5.29 -0.04
C LEU A 157 -4.72 6.79 -0.33
N ALA A 158 -5.33 7.58 0.56
CA ALA A 158 -5.44 9.03 0.41
C ALA A 158 -4.06 9.72 0.42
N SER A 159 -3.17 9.30 1.32
CA SER A 159 -1.80 9.84 1.39
C SER A 159 -1.00 9.50 0.14
N GLY A 160 -1.27 8.35 -0.49
CA GLY A 160 -0.71 7.96 -1.78
C GLY A 160 -0.91 9.04 -2.85
N TYR A 161 -2.12 9.58 -2.99
CA TYR A 161 -2.42 10.60 -3.99
C TYR A 161 -1.57 11.86 -3.79
N ILE A 162 -1.53 12.37 -2.56
CA ILE A 162 -0.77 13.56 -2.19
C ILE A 162 0.74 13.30 -2.34
N SER A 163 1.21 12.13 -1.91
CA SER A 163 2.62 11.76 -1.96
C SER A 163 3.19 11.76 -3.38
N PHE A 164 2.41 11.35 -4.39
CA PHE A 164 2.86 11.34 -5.78
C PHE A 164 3.05 12.74 -6.34
N ILE A 165 2.19 13.70 -5.94
CA ILE A 165 2.32 15.11 -6.31
C ILE A 165 3.59 15.71 -5.66
N PHE A 166 3.81 15.44 -4.38
CA PHE A 166 5.00 15.92 -3.69
C PHE A 166 6.28 15.28 -4.24
N MET A 167 6.23 13.99 -4.58
CA MET A 167 7.36 13.27 -5.14
C MET A 167 7.81 13.87 -6.47
N SER A 168 6.88 14.16 -7.39
CA SER A 168 7.21 14.76 -8.69
C SER A 168 7.61 16.24 -8.58
N ALA A 169 7.06 16.98 -7.62
CA ALA A 169 7.33 18.41 -7.46
C ALA A 169 8.66 18.71 -6.72
N ARG A 170 9.02 17.89 -5.72
CA ARG A 170 10.14 18.17 -4.81
C ARG A 170 11.36 17.27 -5.02
N CYS A 171 11.18 16.07 -5.58
CA CYS A 171 12.29 15.15 -5.76
C CYS A 171 13.04 15.46 -7.06
N LYS A 172 14.24 16.06 -6.95
CA LYS A 172 15.10 16.38 -8.11
C LYS A 172 15.42 15.19 -9.03
N ARG A 173 15.30 13.96 -8.53
CA ARG A 173 15.59 12.73 -9.30
C ARG A 173 14.37 12.17 -10.04
N VAL A 174 13.17 12.65 -9.76
CA VAL A 174 11.94 12.18 -10.39
C VAL A 174 11.43 13.27 -11.30
N LYS A 175 11.22 12.94 -12.57
CA LYS A 175 10.69 13.88 -13.56
C LYS A 175 9.46 13.27 -14.22
N VAL A 176 8.51 14.14 -14.56
CA VAL A 176 7.39 13.76 -15.43
C VAL A 176 7.80 14.12 -16.85
N SER A 177 7.97 13.11 -17.70
CA SER A 177 8.23 13.29 -19.13
C SER A 177 6.99 12.91 -19.92
N ARG A 178 6.84 13.48 -21.12
CA ARG A 178 5.81 13.04 -22.05
C ARG A 178 6.20 11.67 -22.61
N CYS A 179 5.21 10.81 -22.73
CA CYS A 179 5.21 9.82 -23.80
C CYS A 179 4.53 10.49 -25.01
#